data_AF-A0A1F2QKA5-F1
#
_entry.id   AF-A0A1F2QKA5-F1
#
_cell.length_a   1.000
_cell.length_b   1.000
_cell.length_c   1.000
_cell.angle_alpha   90.00
_cell.angle_beta   90.00
_cell.angle_gamma   90.00
#
_symmetry.space_group_name_H-M   'P 1'
#
loop_
_entity.id
_entity.type
_entity.pdbx_description
1 polymer ?
#
loop_
_entity_poly.entity_id
_entity_poly.type
_entity_poly.pdbx_seq_one_letter_code
_entity_poly.pdbx_strand_id
1 'polypeptide(L)'
;MGHRGLHGTAREARQAARCLARLARNLLLLVGLSVSQARAAGEPLVPTGKSCAPYQVGGSWKSTVLRAGVTRTPAEIARCREEEMATACGFRDRTLPKKLTEPVRLRSEPVDLSKDGYQKAVKRWNFFAEENSEKGCFVNAYVIPDNLMKSTTTTDLATGLMWRKRPSRALTFARAAQYIDELNKDSVAGSGFSDWRLPTTEEFLSIMEVPRAIGESHLDGLLFRPEHYSWTSDYQLPESYRWVLSTDSAGCYVAEPTDEYSVRAVRTPSSKEGAELPKDGSRQGK
;
A
#
# COMPACT_ATOMS: atom_id res chain seq x y z
N MET A 1 -13.18 -41.47 36.84
CA MET A 1 -13.95 -40.22 36.62
C MET A 1 -13.93 -39.94 35.13
N GLY A 2 -14.99 -40.38 34.43
CA GLY A 2 -15.00 -40.53 32.97
C GLY A 2 -15.74 -39.41 32.25
N HIS A 3 -15.12 -38.96 31.15
CA HIS A 3 -15.58 -38.06 30.10
C HIS A 3 -17.10 -37.97 29.84
N ARG A 4 -17.65 -36.76 29.97
CA ARG A 4 -18.79 -36.27 29.18
C ARG A 4 -18.57 -34.79 28.89
N GLY A 5 -18.64 -34.37 27.61
CA GLY A 5 -18.78 -32.95 27.29
C GLY A 5 -18.19 -32.44 25.98
N LEU A 6 -18.25 -33.16 24.86
CA LEU A 6 -17.86 -32.59 23.54
C LEU A 6 -18.85 -32.85 22.39
N HIS A 7 -20.01 -33.49 22.65
CA HIS A 7 -20.98 -33.81 21.59
C HIS A 7 -22.20 -32.86 21.49
N GLY A 8 -22.40 -31.93 22.43
CA GLY A 8 -23.52 -30.98 22.42
C GLY A 8 -23.34 -29.82 21.43
N THR A 9 -22.14 -29.24 21.37
CA THR A 9 -21.85 -27.97 20.68
C THR A 9 -21.91 -28.08 19.15
N ALA A 10 -21.44 -29.19 18.57
CA ALA A 10 -21.44 -29.39 17.11
C ALA A 10 -22.84 -29.66 16.55
N ARG A 11 -23.76 -30.19 17.37
CA ARG A 11 -25.15 -30.43 16.98
C ARG A 11 -25.94 -29.14 17.03
N GLU A 12 -25.73 -28.33 18.07
CA GLU A 12 -26.31 -26.99 18.21
C GLU A 12 -25.83 -26.03 17.11
N ALA A 13 -24.54 -26.02 16.78
CA ALA A 13 -24.01 -25.22 15.66
C ALA A 13 -24.62 -25.63 14.30
N ARG A 14 -24.79 -26.93 14.05
CA ARG A 14 -25.47 -27.43 12.85
C ARG A 14 -26.97 -27.11 12.81
N GLN A 15 -27.59 -26.94 13.98
CA GLN A 15 -29.00 -26.60 14.10
C GLN A 15 -29.21 -25.10 13.93
N ALA A 16 -28.31 -24.26 14.47
CA ALA A 16 -28.25 -22.83 14.24
C ALA A 16 -27.98 -22.50 12.76
N ALA A 17 -27.02 -23.16 12.11
CA ALA A 17 -26.74 -22.98 10.68
C ALA A 17 -27.94 -23.35 9.80
N ARG A 18 -28.65 -24.43 10.15
CA ARG A 18 -29.90 -24.82 9.46
C ARG A 18 -31.03 -23.82 9.69
N CYS A 19 -31.09 -23.20 10.87
CA CYS A 19 -32.08 -22.16 11.19
C CYS A 19 -31.80 -20.88 10.38
N LEU A 20 -30.55 -20.43 10.34
CA LEU A 20 -30.12 -19.28 9.54
C LEU A 20 -30.35 -19.48 8.04
N ALA A 21 -30.06 -20.67 7.51
CA ALA A 21 -30.32 -20.99 6.10
C ALA A 21 -31.83 -20.99 5.77
N ARG A 22 -32.69 -21.41 6.71
CA ARG A 22 -34.15 -21.36 6.55
C ARG A 22 -34.69 -19.94 6.64
N LEU A 23 -34.16 -19.13 7.56
CA LEU A 23 -34.52 -17.71 7.68
C LEU A 23 -34.11 -16.94 6.41
N ALA A 24 -32.91 -17.18 5.88
CA ALA A 24 -32.46 -16.57 4.62
C ALA A 24 -33.33 -16.99 3.42
N ARG A 25 -33.75 -18.26 3.34
CA ARG A 25 -34.68 -18.74 2.31
C ARG A 25 -36.06 -18.10 2.42
N ASN A 26 -36.60 -17.99 3.63
CA ASN A 26 -37.89 -17.36 3.86
C ASN A 26 -37.83 -15.85 3.60
N LEU A 27 -36.72 -15.19 3.92
CA LEU A 27 -36.48 -13.80 3.55
C LEU A 27 -36.49 -13.64 2.03
N LEU A 28 -35.76 -14.48 1.29
CA LEU A 28 -35.73 -14.46 -0.18
C LEU A 28 -37.11 -14.69 -0.81
N LEU A 29 -37.93 -15.57 -0.22
CA LEU A 29 -39.32 -15.79 -0.66
C LEU A 29 -40.24 -14.60 -0.37
N LEU A 30 -40.03 -13.89 0.75
CA LEU A 30 -40.78 -12.67 1.09
C LEU A 30 -40.46 -11.49 0.15
N VAL A 31 -39.24 -11.43 -0.40
CA VAL A 31 -38.84 -10.40 -1.39
C VAL A 31 -39.03 -10.87 -2.85
N GLY A 32 -39.60 -12.06 -3.08
CA GLY A 32 -39.91 -12.58 -4.42
C GLY A 32 -38.69 -12.93 -5.29
N LEU A 33 -37.49 -13.04 -4.72
CA LEU A 33 -36.26 -13.31 -5.47
C LEU A 33 -35.97 -14.81 -5.54
N SER A 34 -35.90 -15.36 -6.76
CA SER A 34 -35.47 -16.75 -6.95
C SER A 34 -33.96 -16.91 -6.77
N VAL A 35 -33.51 -18.10 -6.36
CA VAL A 35 -32.07 -18.43 -6.23
C VAL A 35 -31.33 -18.29 -7.57
N SER A 36 -32.02 -18.45 -8.71
CA SER A 36 -31.46 -18.18 -10.04
C SER A 36 -31.35 -16.68 -10.35
N GLN A 37 -32.27 -15.85 -9.84
CA GLN A 37 -32.16 -14.38 -9.94
C GLN A 37 -31.02 -13.82 -9.08
N ALA A 38 -30.72 -14.43 -7.94
CA ALA A 38 -29.56 -14.07 -7.12
C ALA A 38 -28.20 -14.39 -7.80
N ARG A 39 -28.16 -15.40 -8.68
CA ARG A 39 -26.98 -15.68 -9.53
C ARG A 39 -26.86 -14.73 -10.72
N ALA A 40 -27.97 -14.25 -11.26
CA ALA A 40 -27.99 -13.22 -12.31
C ALA A 40 -27.62 -11.82 -11.78
N ALA A 41 -27.71 -11.58 -10.47
CA ALA A 41 -27.25 -10.36 -9.82
C ALA A 41 -25.72 -10.31 -9.58
N GLY A 42 -24.96 -11.25 -10.16
CA GLY A 42 -23.54 -11.44 -9.90
C GLY A 42 -22.66 -11.60 -11.14
N GLU A 43 -23.10 -11.18 -12.32
CA GLU A 43 -22.12 -10.84 -13.35
C GLU A 43 -21.51 -9.47 -12.99
N PRO A 44 -20.18 -9.32 -12.92
CA PRO A 44 -19.58 -8.03 -12.73
C PRO A 44 -19.99 -7.17 -13.92
N LEU A 45 -20.79 -6.15 -13.65
CA LEU A 45 -21.03 -5.05 -14.59
C LEU A 45 -19.64 -4.61 -15.07
N VAL A 46 -19.30 -4.93 -16.32
CA VAL A 46 -18.18 -4.29 -17.01
C VAL A 46 -18.52 -2.80 -16.96
N PRO A 47 -17.82 -1.98 -16.16
CA PRO A 47 -18.23 -0.61 -16.00
C PRO A 47 -18.09 0.06 -17.36
N THR A 48 -19.19 0.61 -17.87
CA THR A 48 -19.19 1.49 -19.05
C THR A 48 -18.00 2.45 -18.93
N GLY A 49 -17.22 2.61 -20.02
CA GLY A 49 -15.84 3.11 -20.06
C GLY A 49 -15.54 4.52 -19.51
N LYS A 50 -15.97 4.81 -18.28
CA LYS A 50 -15.77 6.05 -17.51
C LYS A 50 -15.42 5.76 -16.05
N SER A 51 -15.83 4.62 -15.50
CA SER A 51 -15.44 4.21 -14.14
C SER A 51 -14.05 3.59 -14.16
N CYS A 52 -13.23 3.97 -13.20
CA CYS A 52 -11.90 3.41 -12.97
C CYS A 52 -12.03 1.92 -12.65
N ALA A 53 -11.99 1.08 -13.70
CA ALA A 53 -12.29 -0.34 -13.60
C ALA A 53 -11.52 -0.95 -12.42
N PRO A 54 -12.23 -1.44 -11.39
CA PRO A 54 -11.61 -1.78 -10.14
C PRO A 54 -10.93 -3.14 -10.28
N TYR A 55 -9.68 -3.24 -9.82
CA TYR A 55 -9.05 -4.54 -9.66
C TYR A 55 -9.43 -5.06 -8.27
N GLN A 56 -9.89 -6.32 -8.21
CA GLN A 56 -10.15 -7.00 -6.95
C GLN A 56 -8.81 -7.46 -6.38
N VAL A 57 -8.24 -6.68 -5.47
CA VAL A 57 -7.02 -7.05 -4.74
C VAL A 57 -7.47 -7.61 -3.39
N GLY A 58 -7.33 -8.93 -3.17
CA GLY A 58 -7.56 -9.54 -1.85
C GLY A 58 -8.96 -9.36 -1.25
N GLY A 59 -9.98 -9.14 -2.08
CA GLY A 59 -11.35 -8.88 -1.63
C GLY A 59 -11.69 -7.39 -1.44
N SER A 60 -10.74 -6.48 -1.65
CA SER A 60 -10.96 -5.03 -1.69
C SER A 60 -10.79 -4.49 -3.11
N TRP A 61 -11.62 -3.51 -3.47
CA TRP A 61 -11.62 -2.88 -4.77
C TRP A 61 -10.72 -1.63 -4.74
N LYS A 62 -9.54 -1.68 -5.36
CA LYS A 62 -8.73 -0.48 -5.61
C LYS A 62 -8.82 -0.08 -7.06
N SER A 63 -9.18 1.17 -7.30
CA SER A 63 -9.39 1.72 -8.65
C SER A 63 -8.10 2.24 -9.29
N THR A 64 -7.10 2.46 -8.44
CA THR A 64 -5.79 3.08 -8.72
C THR A 64 -4.66 2.06 -8.93
N VAL A 65 -4.96 0.77 -8.90
CA VAL A 65 -4.00 -0.31 -9.22
C VAL A 65 -4.10 -0.66 -10.70
N LEU A 66 -3.06 -0.36 -11.46
CA LEU A 66 -2.98 -0.51 -12.92
C LEU A 66 -2.14 -1.73 -13.30
N ARG A 67 -2.63 -2.58 -14.21
CA ARG A 67 -1.80 -3.64 -14.79
C ARG A 67 -0.74 -3.05 -15.72
N ALA A 68 0.44 -3.67 -15.76
CA ALA A 68 1.48 -3.36 -16.73
C ALA A 68 0.92 -3.46 -18.15
N GLY A 69 1.30 -2.50 -19.01
CA GLY A 69 0.75 -2.41 -20.36
C GLY A 69 -0.64 -1.76 -20.46
N VAL A 70 -1.34 -1.52 -19.35
CA VAL A 70 -2.53 -0.66 -19.34
C VAL A 70 -2.08 0.79 -19.24
N THR A 71 -2.27 1.55 -20.31
CA THR A 71 -2.02 2.98 -20.33
C THR A 71 -3.28 3.73 -19.89
N ARG A 72 -3.19 4.54 -18.84
CA ARG A 72 -4.17 5.57 -18.50
C ARG A 72 -3.54 6.95 -18.66
N THR A 73 -4.30 7.92 -19.12
CA THR A 73 -3.85 9.32 -19.16
C THR A 73 -3.65 9.83 -17.73
N PRO A 74 -2.77 10.84 -17.52
CA PRO A 74 -2.63 11.47 -16.21
C PRO A 74 -3.96 11.99 -15.63
N ALA A 75 -4.87 12.46 -16.50
CA ALA A 75 -6.20 12.90 -16.11
C ALA A 75 -7.10 11.76 -15.60
N GLU A 76 -7.02 10.58 -16.22
CA GLU A 76 -7.75 9.39 -15.74
C GLU A 76 -7.19 8.89 -14.41
N ILE A 77 -5.86 8.83 -14.27
CA ILE A 77 -5.23 8.45 -12.99
C ILE A 77 -5.65 9.41 -11.88
N ALA A 78 -5.60 10.72 -12.14
CA ALA A 78 -6.06 11.73 -11.19
C ALA A 78 -7.51 11.51 -10.78
N ARG A 79 -8.42 11.31 -11.74
CA ARG A 79 -9.84 11.03 -11.47
C ARG A 79 -10.03 9.79 -10.58
N CYS A 80 -9.32 8.69 -10.84
CA CYS A 80 -9.42 7.49 -10.02
C CYS A 80 -8.96 7.73 -8.58
N ARG A 81 -7.85 8.46 -8.42
CA ARG A 81 -7.34 8.83 -7.10
C ARG A 81 -8.35 9.70 -6.36
N GLU A 82 -8.98 10.67 -7.02
CA GLU A 82 -10.02 11.50 -6.42
C GLU A 82 -11.23 10.70 -5.92
N GLU A 83 -11.71 9.74 -6.72
CA GLU A 83 -12.81 8.84 -6.34
C GLU A 83 -12.47 7.97 -5.13
N GLU A 84 -11.27 7.40 -5.11
CA GLU A 84 -10.80 6.55 -4.01
C GLU A 84 -10.52 7.37 -2.73
N MET A 85 -9.94 8.56 -2.86
CA MET A 85 -9.79 9.51 -1.74
C MET A 85 -11.15 9.87 -1.17
N ALA A 86 -12.14 10.22 -2.00
CA ALA A 86 -13.49 10.56 -1.52
C ALA A 86 -14.14 9.43 -0.71
N THR A 87 -13.78 8.18 -0.98
CA THR A 87 -14.24 7.01 -0.23
C THR A 87 -13.43 6.81 1.05
N ALA A 88 -12.11 6.98 1.01
CA ALA A 88 -11.20 6.76 2.14
C ALA A 88 -11.32 7.85 3.23
N CYS A 89 -11.56 9.12 2.88
CA CYS A 89 -11.48 10.25 3.82
C CYS A 89 -12.78 10.58 4.57
N GLY A 90 -13.92 9.93 4.30
CA GLY A 90 -15.18 10.19 5.03
C GLY A 90 -15.53 11.68 5.29
N PHE A 91 -15.51 12.53 4.25
CA PHE A 91 -15.99 13.94 4.14
C PHE A 91 -16.11 14.87 5.40
N ARG A 92 -15.36 15.99 5.39
CA ARG A 92 -15.82 17.38 5.11
C ARG A 92 -14.62 18.35 5.13
N ASP A 93 -14.67 19.34 4.24
CA ASP A 93 -13.60 20.30 3.88
C ASP A 93 -12.33 19.71 3.27
N ARG A 94 -12.12 20.00 1.97
CA ARG A 94 -11.03 19.47 1.16
C ARG A 94 -9.89 20.46 1.10
N THR A 95 -8.68 20.02 1.39
CA THR A 95 -7.48 20.55 0.72
C THR A 95 -6.86 19.45 -0.14
N LEU A 96 -7.37 19.31 -1.37
CA LEU A 96 -6.71 18.46 -2.36
C LEU A 96 -5.43 19.16 -2.85
N PRO A 97 -4.36 18.41 -3.18
CA PRO A 97 -3.25 18.95 -3.93
C PRO A 97 -3.77 19.68 -5.18
N LYS A 98 -3.30 20.90 -5.44
CA LYS A 98 -3.86 21.78 -6.50
C LYS A 98 -3.89 21.16 -7.91
N LYS A 99 -3.11 20.09 -8.16
CA LYS A 99 -3.10 19.31 -9.40
C LYS A 99 -2.75 17.84 -9.10
N LEU A 100 -3.72 16.93 -9.18
CA LEU A 100 -3.48 15.47 -9.06
C LEU A 100 -2.99 14.82 -10.36
N THR A 101 -2.97 15.59 -11.44
CA THR A 101 -2.51 15.18 -12.78
C THR A 101 -0.99 15.14 -12.93
N GLU A 102 -0.26 15.74 -11.99
CA GLU A 102 1.21 15.71 -11.95
C GLU A 102 1.65 14.88 -10.74
N PRO A 103 2.74 14.10 -10.85
CA PRO A 103 3.29 13.39 -9.71
C PRO A 103 3.63 14.36 -8.56
N VAL A 104 3.27 13.96 -7.35
CA VAL A 104 3.61 14.63 -6.12
C VAL A 104 5.12 14.50 -5.89
N ARG A 105 5.82 15.63 -6.01
CA ARG A 105 7.27 15.70 -5.82
C ARG A 105 7.59 15.77 -4.33
N LEU A 106 7.90 14.62 -3.77
CA LEU A 106 8.39 14.48 -2.40
C LEU A 106 9.88 14.78 -2.33
N ARG A 107 10.34 15.21 -1.15
CA ARG A 107 11.76 15.45 -0.92
C ARG A 107 12.54 14.13 -0.97
N SER A 108 13.60 14.09 -1.77
CA SER A 108 14.53 12.96 -1.86
C SER A 108 15.78 13.12 -0.99
N GLU A 109 16.15 14.36 -0.66
CA GLU A 109 17.38 14.67 0.09
C GLU A 109 17.13 14.63 1.60
N PRO A 110 17.94 13.93 2.41
CA PRO A 110 17.79 13.87 3.87
C PRO A 110 17.92 15.24 4.54
N VAL A 111 17.19 15.47 5.62
CA VAL A 111 17.28 16.72 6.41
C VAL A 111 17.31 16.45 7.91
N ASP A 112 17.74 17.46 8.66
CA ASP A 112 17.47 17.60 10.09
C ASP A 112 15.97 17.86 10.28
N LEU A 113 15.21 16.79 10.50
CA LEU A 113 13.76 16.82 10.56
C LEU A 113 13.30 16.97 12.01
N SER A 114 12.66 18.11 12.30
CA SER A 114 11.98 18.34 13.57
C SER A 114 10.57 17.73 13.57
N LYS A 115 9.98 17.54 14.76
CA LYS A 115 8.59 17.08 14.90
C LYS A 115 7.60 18.02 14.20
N ASP A 116 7.81 19.33 14.27
CA ASP A 116 7.00 20.33 13.55
C ASP A 116 7.17 20.20 12.03
N GLY A 117 8.40 19.96 11.54
CA GLY A 117 8.66 19.68 10.13
C GLY A 117 7.91 18.44 9.63
N TYR A 118 7.92 17.36 10.40
CA TYR A 118 7.15 16.14 10.15
C TYR A 118 5.64 16.44 10.06
N GLN A 119 5.07 17.13 11.06
CA GLN A 119 3.64 17.47 11.08
C GLN A 119 3.23 18.36 9.90
N LYS A 120 4.10 19.31 9.50
CA LYS A 120 3.89 20.13 8.30
C LYS A 120 3.88 19.29 7.03
N ALA A 121 4.78 18.31 6.90
CA ALA A 121 4.80 17.41 5.74
C ALA A 121 3.53 16.55 5.66
N VAL A 122 3.11 15.96 6.79
CA VAL A 122 1.87 15.18 6.88
C VAL A 122 0.66 15.99 6.40
N LYS A 123 0.50 17.22 6.91
CA LYS A 123 -0.61 18.11 6.52
C LYS A 123 -0.52 18.54 5.06
N ARG A 124 0.67 18.94 4.62
CA ARG A 124 0.91 19.44 3.25
C ARG A 124 0.49 18.43 2.18
N TRP A 125 0.78 17.16 2.41
CA TRP A 125 0.55 16.09 1.44
C TRP A 125 -0.69 15.25 1.75
N ASN A 126 -1.42 15.59 2.81
CA ASN A 126 -2.58 14.84 3.28
C ASN A 126 -2.25 13.36 3.57
N PHE A 127 -1.07 13.09 4.15
CA PHE A 127 -0.65 11.73 4.48
C PHE A 127 -1.42 11.17 5.68
N PHE A 128 -1.63 9.85 5.67
CA PHE A 128 -2.11 9.15 6.84
C PHE A 128 -1.00 9.09 7.90
N ALA A 129 -1.30 9.58 9.09
CA ALA A 129 -0.46 9.45 10.28
C ALA A 129 -1.39 9.41 11.48
N GLU A 130 -1.19 8.46 12.40
CA GLU A 130 -2.15 8.25 13.50
C GLU A 130 -2.17 9.43 14.48
N GLU A 131 -1.05 10.13 14.61
CA GLU A 131 -0.92 11.36 15.40
C GLU A 131 -1.66 12.57 14.80
N ASN A 132 -2.02 12.49 13.51
CA ASN A 132 -2.72 13.57 12.84
C ASN A 132 -4.22 13.48 13.12
N SER A 133 -4.77 14.49 13.79
CA SER A 133 -6.21 14.58 14.09
C SER A 133 -7.10 14.55 12.84
N GLU A 134 -6.59 15.00 11.70
CA GLU A 134 -7.32 15.01 10.42
C GLU A 134 -7.26 13.65 9.70
N LYS A 135 -6.38 12.73 10.14
CA LYS A 135 -6.15 11.40 9.55
C LYS A 135 -6.17 11.43 8.02
N GLY A 136 -5.12 12.03 7.44
CA GLY A 136 -5.00 12.20 6.00
C GLY A 136 -5.13 10.89 5.22
N CYS A 137 -5.45 11.00 3.94
CA CYS A 137 -5.95 9.90 3.13
C CYS A 137 -5.33 9.96 1.73
N PHE A 138 -4.04 10.23 1.67
CA PHE A 138 -3.27 10.17 0.44
C PHE A 138 -3.48 8.82 -0.26
N VAL A 139 -3.87 8.85 -1.53
CA VAL A 139 -4.08 7.65 -2.33
C VAL A 139 -2.99 7.57 -3.40
N ASN A 140 -2.28 6.45 -3.43
CA ASN A 140 -1.27 6.13 -4.45
C ASN A 140 -1.93 5.70 -5.78
N ALA A 141 -1.11 5.53 -6.83
CA ALA A 141 -1.52 4.91 -8.08
C ALA A 141 -0.47 3.90 -8.54
N TYR A 142 -0.62 2.65 -8.11
CA TYR A 142 0.39 1.62 -8.31
C TYR A 142 0.30 0.95 -9.68
N VAL A 143 1.45 0.74 -10.31
CA VAL A 143 1.59 -0.14 -11.48
C VAL A 143 2.02 -1.52 -11.01
N ILE A 144 1.18 -2.52 -11.28
CA ILE A 144 1.43 -3.93 -10.99
C ILE A 144 1.73 -4.71 -12.27
N PRO A 145 2.78 -5.54 -12.30
CA PRO A 145 3.01 -6.43 -13.43
C PRO A 145 2.01 -7.60 -13.42
N ASP A 146 1.82 -8.21 -14.60
CA ASP A 146 0.86 -9.30 -14.80
C ASP A 146 1.06 -10.47 -13.84
N ASN A 147 2.31 -10.74 -13.45
CA ASN A 147 2.62 -11.67 -12.36
C ASN A 147 3.06 -10.93 -11.10
N LEU A 148 2.06 -10.52 -10.30
CA LEU A 148 2.26 -9.81 -9.04
C LEU A 148 3.24 -10.52 -8.09
N MET A 149 3.21 -11.85 -8.08
CA MET A 149 3.99 -12.70 -7.19
C MET A 149 5.46 -12.83 -7.60
N LYS A 150 5.79 -12.64 -8.88
CA LYS A 150 7.17 -12.69 -9.38
C LYS A 150 7.89 -11.35 -9.32
N SER A 151 7.16 -10.24 -9.38
CA SER A 151 7.78 -8.93 -9.31
C SER A 151 8.30 -8.60 -7.92
N THR A 152 9.48 -7.99 -7.90
CA THR A 152 10.18 -7.54 -6.70
C THR A 152 10.03 -6.05 -6.44
N THR A 153 9.45 -5.29 -7.40
CA THR A 153 9.27 -3.84 -7.32
C THR A 153 7.84 -3.41 -7.69
N THR A 154 7.45 -2.24 -7.24
CA THR A 154 6.19 -1.58 -7.64
C THR A 154 6.46 -0.09 -7.88
N THR A 155 5.79 0.49 -8.88
CA THR A 155 5.92 1.93 -9.18
C THR A 155 4.64 2.63 -8.76
N ASP A 156 4.78 3.72 -8.03
CA ASP A 156 3.68 4.61 -7.68
C ASP A 156 3.67 5.83 -8.61
N LEU A 157 2.67 5.91 -9.48
CA LEU A 157 2.50 7.04 -10.40
C LEU A 157 2.04 8.31 -9.69
N ALA A 158 1.52 8.21 -8.46
CA ALA A 158 1.13 9.37 -7.68
C ALA A 158 2.33 10.20 -7.24
N THR A 159 3.46 9.56 -6.94
CA THR A 159 4.71 10.19 -6.49
C THR A 159 5.82 10.12 -7.55
N GLY A 160 5.68 9.22 -8.52
CA GLY A 160 6.73 8.87 -9.46
C GLY A 160 7.85 8.03 -8.84
N LEU A 161 7.64 7.47 -7.64
CA LEU A 161 8.64 6.66 -6.96
C LEU A 161 8.48 5.18 -7.29
N MET A 162 9.58 4.44 -7.27
CA MET A 162 9.57 2.98 -7.36
C MET A 162 10.12 2.39 -6.06
N TRP A 163 9.42 1.37 -5.57
CA TRP A 163 9.66 0.76 -4.28
C TRP A 163 10.03 -0.70 -4.41
N ARG A 164 10.96 -1.17 -3.56
CA ARG A 164 11.11 -2.60 -3.32
C ARG A 164 9.93 -3.13 -2.52
N LYS A 165 9.37 -4.25 -2.98
CA LYS A 165 8.25 -4.93 -2.30
C LYS A 165 8.68 -5.65 -1.05
N ARG A 166 9.90 -6.20 -1.04
CA ARG A 166 10.48 -6.89 0.12
C ARG A 166 11.45 -5.95 0.84
N PRO A 167 11.31 -5.77 2.15
CA PRO A 167 12.27 -5.01 2.95
C PRO A 167 13.53 -5.82 3.23
N SER A 168 14.56 -5.17 3.78
CA SER A 168 15.69 -5.90 4.39
C SER A 168 15.26 -6.63 5.67
N ARG A 169 16.16 -7.44 6.22
CA ARG A 169 16.11 -7.79 7.66
C ARG A 169 16.31 -6.53 8.52
N ALA A 170 16.09 -6.63 9.82
CA ALA A 170 16.47 -5.57 10.75
C ALA A 170 18.00 -5.37 10.73
N LEU A 171 18.43 -4.11 10.66
CA LEU A 171 19.81 -3.67 10.51
C LEU A 171 20.03 -2.41 11.34
N THR A 172 21.23 -2.25 11.87
CA THR A 172 21.69 -0.93 12.34
C THR A 172 21.72 0.08 11.20
N PHE A 173 21.65 1.37 11.49
CA PHE A 173 21.63 2.38 10.43
C PHE A 173 22.89 2.31 9.53
N ALA A 174 24.05 2.03 10.12
CA ALA A 174 25.29 1.82 9.36
C ALA A 174 25.19 0.60 8.42
N ARG A 175 24.59 -0.49 8.88
CA ARG A 175 24.37 -1.69 8.05
C ARG A 175 23.25 -1.48 7.02
N ALA A 176 22.27 -0.63 7.31
CA ALA A 176 21.25 -0.22 6.36
C ALA A 176 21.86 0.52 5.15
N ALA A 177 22.81 1.42 5.39
CA ALA A 177 23.57 2.08 4.33
C ALA A 177 24.38 1.06 3.49
N GLN A 178 25.07 0.12 4.15
CA GLN A 178 25.80 -0.96 3.45
C GLN A 178 24.87 -1.84 2.61
N TYR A 179 23.69 -2.17 3.12
CA TYR A 179 22.68 -2.93 2.38
C TYR A 179 22.24 -2.21 1.10
N ILE A 180 22.07 -0.89 1.14
CA ILE A 180 21.77 -0.09 -0.05
C ILE A 180 22.94 -0.13 -1.05
N ASP A 181 24.18 0.00 -0.58
CA ASP A 181 25.36 -0.08 -1.45
C ASP A 181 25.49 -1.46 -2.12
N GLU A 182 25.23 -2.54 -1.39
CA GLU A 182 25.20 -3.90 -1.92
C GLU A 182 24.09 -4.08 -2.95
N LEU A 183 22.90 -3.56 -2.64
CA LEU A 183 21.74 -3.59 -3.52
C LEU A 183 22.03 -2.91 -4.85
N ASN A 184 22.79 -1.83 -4.84
CA ASN A 184 23.15 -1.07 -6.04
C ASN A 184 24.29 -1.71 -6.85
N LYS A 185 25.06 -2.64 -6.27
CA LYS A 185 26.15 -3.35 -6.95
C LYS A 185 25.70 -4.66 -7.60
N ASP A 186 24.64 -5.27 -7.10
CA ASP A 186 24.11 -6.55 -7.58
C ASP A 186 22.84 -6.34 -8.41
N SER A 187 22.93 -6.57 -9.72
CA SER A 187 21.78 -6.41 -10.62
C SER A 187 20.62 -7.35 -10.32
N VAL A 188 20.87 -8.53 -9.75
CA VAL A 188 19.81 -9.48 -9.40
C VAL A 188 19.13 -9.04 -8.11
N ALA A 189 19.91 -8.76 -7.06
CA ALA A 189 19.37 -8.27 -5.79
C ALA A 189 18.69 -6.90 -5.95
N GLY A 190 19.27 -6.02 -6.76
CA GLY A 190 18.80 -4.69 -7.13
C GLY A 190 17.66 -4.67 -8.14
N SER A 191 17.13 -5.84 -8.53
CA SER A 191 16.01 -5.95 -9.46
C SER A 191 16.28 -5.26 -10.82
N GLY A 192 17.54 -5.22 -11.24
CA GLY A 192 18.01 -4.56 -12.46
C GLY A 192 18.38 -3.09 -12.29
N PHE A 193 18.31 -2.53 -11.09
CA PHE A 193 18.55 -1.11 -10.81
C PHE A 193 19.70 -0.90 -9.82
N SER A 194 20.34 0.26 -9.90
CA SER A 194 21.57 0.61 -9.16
C SER A 194 21.52 1.97 -8.46
N ASP A 195 20.34 2.55 -8.32
CA ASP A 195 20.05 3.88 -7.78
C ASP A 195 19.04 3.81 -6.61
N TRP A 196 19.04 2.68 -5.90
CA TRP A 196 18.28 2.51 -4.66
C TRP A 196 18.86 3.37 -3.55
N ARG A 197 17.98 3.84 -2.67
CA ARG A 197 18.34 4.61 -1.47
C ARG A 197 17.38 4.32 -0.32
N LEU A 198 17.75 4.76 0.88
CA LEU A 198 16.79 4.90 1.96
C LEU A 198 15.76 5.97 1.59
N PRO A 199 14.48 5.77 1.93
CA PRO A 199 13.45 6.78 1.74
C PRO A 199 13.58 7.90 2.76
N THR A 200 13.18 9.12 2.41
CA THR A 200 12.93 10.16 3.41
C THR A 200 11.65 9.84 4.20
N THR A 201 11.43 10.52 5.32
CA THR A 201 10.18 10.41 6.08
C THR A 201 8.97 10.76 5.22
N GLU A 202 9.07 11.79 4.37
CA GLU A 202 7.96 12.17 3.46
C GLU A 202 7.63 11.07 2.45
N GLU A 203 8.65 10.45 1.88
CA GLU A 203 8.46 9.37 0.90
C GLU A 203 7.85 8.14 1.54
N PHE A 204 8.31 7.71 2.71
CA PHE A 204 7.74 6.55 3.38
C PHE A 204 6.30 6.80 3.81
N LEU A 205 5.96 7.99 4.33
CA LEU A 205 4.58 8.35 4.66
C LEU A 205 3.64 8.27 3.45
N SER A 206 4.15 8.47 2.23
CA SER A 206 3.32 8.40 1.03
C SER A 206 2.80 7.00 0.69
N ILE A 207 3.38 5.93 1.25
CA ILE A 207 2.91 4.55 1.07
C ILE A 207 2.14 4.01 2.29
N MET A 208 1.88 4.88 3.27
CA MET A 208 1.10 4.55 4.46
C MET A 208 -0.39 4.80 4.21
N GLU A 209 -1.19 3.77 4.41
CA GLU A 209 -2.61 3.74 4.12
C GLU A 209 -3.46 3.70 5.39
N VAL A 210 -4.73 4.10 5.25
CA VAL A 210 -5.74 3.88 6.27
C VAL A 210 -5.97 2.36 6.40
N PRO A 211 -5.85 1.76 7.60
CA PRO A 211 -5.99 0.32 7.75
C PRO A 211 -7.47 -0.07 7.57
N ARG A 212 -7.73 -1.20 6.91
CA ARG A 212 -9.12 -1.66 6.67
C ARG A 212 -9.76 -2.27 7.92
N ALA A 213 -8.96 -2.82 8.80
CA ALA A 213 -9.38 -3.38 10.07
C ALA A 213 -8.35 -3.06 11.16
N ILE A 214 -8.81 -3.09 12.40
CA ILE A 214 -7.96 -2.85 13.57
C ILE A 214 -6.84 -3.90 13.59
N GLY A 215 -5.59 -3.43 13.69
CA GLY A 215 -4.41 -4.30 13.74
C GLY A 215 -3.91 -4.78 12.37
N GLU A 216 -4.47 -4.31 11.26
CA GLU A 216 -3.82 -4.47 9.95
C GLU A 216 -2.65 -3.50 9.80
N SER A 217 -1.62 -3.93 9.08
CA SER A 217 -0.55 -3.04 8.65
C SER A 217 -1.10 -1.92 7.77
N HIS A 218 -0.49 -0.74 7.90
CA HIS A 218 -0.72 0.44 7.08
C HIS A 218 -0.05 0.35 5.71
N LEU A 219 0.68 -0.72 5.39
CA LEU A 219 1.15 -0.97 4.03
C LEU A 219 0.12 -1.80 3.26
N ASP A 220 0.03 -1.58 1.95
CA ASP A 220 -0.73 -2.48 1.08
C ASP A 220 -0.10 -3.89 1.11
N GLY A 221 -0.71 -4.80 1.88
CA GLY A 221 -0.22 -6.18 2.06
C GLY A 221 -0.22 -7.05 0.80
N LEU A 222 -0.78 -6.58 -0.31
CA LEU A 222 -0.75 -7.28 -1.61
C LEU A 222 0.47 -6.85 -2.43
N LEU A 223 0.94 -5.63 -2.21
CA LEU A 223 2.13 -5.09 -2.87
C LEU A 223 3.38 -5.32 -2.03
N PHE A 224 3.29 -5.04 -0.74
CA PHE A 224 4.42 -5.01 0.16
C PHE A 224 4.43 -6.25 1.06
N ARG A 225 5.61 -6.85 1.20
CA ARG A 225 5.83 -7.83 2.26
C ARG A 225 5.77 -7.12 3.61
N PRO A 226 5.18 -7.76 4.63
CA PRO A 226 5.09 -7.17 5.96
C PRO A 226 6.46 -6.80 6.52
N GLU A 227 6.49 -5.67 7.20
CA GLU A 227 7.52 -5.20 8.11
C GLU A 227 6.82 -4.50 9.27
N HIS A 228 7.53 -4.22 10.35
CA HIS A 228 7.00 -3.51 11.51
C HIS A 228 7.57 -2.09 11.63
N TYR A 229 8.87 -1.95 11.39
CA TYR A 229 9.59 -0.70 11.54
C TYR A 229 10.61 -0.56 10.41
N SER A 230 10.65 0.59 9.75
CA SER A 230 11.64 0.88 8.71
C SER A 230 12.39 2.17 9.00
N TRP A 231 13.70 2.13 8.78
CA TRP A 231 14.54 3.31 8.72
C TRP A 231 14.10 4.26 7.61
N THR A 232 14.30 5.55 7.87
CA THR A 232 14.34 6.61 6.86
C THR A 232 15.70 7.28 6.86
N SER A 233 16.00 8.06 5.83
CA SER A 233 17.26 8.77 5.71
C SER A 233 17.34 10.02 6.61
N ASP A 234 16.20 10.54 7.07
CA ASP A 234 16.14 11.76 7.88
C ASP A 234 16.75 11.55 9.26
N TYR A 235 17.28 12.64 9.82
CA TYR A 235 17.99 12.63 11.09
C TYR A 235 17.50 13.77 11.99
N GLN A 236 17.89 13.72 13.26
CA GLN A 236 17.62 14.79 14.21
C GLN A 236 18.90 15.16 14.97
N LEU A 237 19.27 16.44 14.93
CA LEU A 237 20.37 17.00 15.71
C LEU A 237 19.92 17.42 17.12
N PRO A 238 20.86 17.47 18.09
CA PRO A 238 22.30 17.20 17.99
C PRO A 238 22.70 15.72 18.09
N GLU A 239 21.86 14.85 18.64
CA GLU A 239 22.22 13.45 18.93
C GLU A 239 22.37 12.57 17.68
N SER A 240 22.00 13.10 16.50
CA SER A 240 22.02 12.38 15.22
C SER A 240 21.16 11.12 15.23
N TYR A 241 20.05 11.16 15.98
CA TYR A 241 19.01 10.13 15.91
C TYR A 241 18.46 10.01 14.49
N ARG A 242 17.86 8.85 14.20
CA ARG A 242 17.31 8.53 12.88
C ARG A 242 15.81 8.35 12.97
N TRP A 243 15.10 8.84 11.97
CA TRP A 243 13.66 8.69 11.90
C TRP A 243 13.27 7.28 11.44
N VAL A 244 12.29 6.70 12.13
CA VAL A 244 11.76 5.35 11.92
C VAL A 244 10.24 5.41 11.83
N LEU A 245 9.67 4.71 10.84
CA LEU A 245 8.21 4.58 10.72
C LEU A 245 7.76 3.22 11.19
N SER A 246 6.68 3.21 11.97
CA SER A 246 5.91 2.02 12.33
C SER A 246 4.81 1.78 11.33
N THR A 247 4.84 0.62 10.68
CA THR A 247 3.82 0.17 9.73
C THR A 247 2.60 -0.43 10.42
N ASP A 248 2.66 -0.69 11.73
CA ASP A 248 1.53 -1.20 12.53
C ASP A 248 0.69 -0.08 13.14
N SER A 249 1.32 1.05 13.45
CA SER A 249 0.67 2.20 14.11
C SER A 249 0.59 3.45 13.26
N ALA A 250 1.21 3.47 12.07
CA ALA A 250 1.44 4.69 11.29
C ALA A 250 2.06 5.85 12.09
N GLY A 251 2.84 5.50 13.10
CA GLY A 251 3.58 6.46 13.93
C GLY A 251 5.00 6.65 13.40
N CYS A 252 5.53 7.86 13.62
CA CYS A 252 6.90 8.19 13.29
C CYS A 252 7.67 8.51 14.58
N TYR A 253 8.84 7.90 14.74
CA TYR A 253 9.64 7.99 15.96
C TYR A 253 11.10 8.27 15.59
N VAL A 254 11.87 8.71 16.57
CA VAL A 254 13.33 8.81 16.45
C VAL A 254 13.98 7.69 17.27
N ALA A 255 15.06 7.12 16.75
CA ALA A 255 15.75 6.00 17.37
C ALA A 255 17.27 6.15 17.25
N GLU A 256 17.99 5.39 18.09
CA GLU A 256 19.45 5.39 18.07
C GLU A 256 19.95 4.71 16.79
N PRO A 257 21.00 5.24 16.11
CA PRO A 257 21.54 4.60 14.91
C PRO A 257 22.05 3.16 15.13
N THR A 258 22.25 2.76 16.39
CA THR A 258 22.63 1.43 16.86
C THR A 258 21.47 0.46 17.03
N ASP A 259 20.23 0.94 17.08
CA ASP A 259 19.04 0.08 17.07
C ASP A 259 18.93 -0.67 15.73
N GLU A 260 18.09 -1.70 15.64
CA GLU A 260 17.92 -2.47 14.41
C GLU A 260 16.50 -2.37 13.85
N TYR A 261 16.36 -1.78 12.66
CA TYR A 261 15.12 -1.72 11.90
C TYR A 261 15.33 -2.10 10.44
N SER A 262 14.24 -2.42 9.75
CA SER A 262 14.31 -2.82 8.35
C SER A 262 14.51 -1.62 7.42
N VAL A 263 14.77 -1.89 6.14
CA VAL A 263 14.91 -0.89 5.09
C VAL A 263 14.02 -1.28 3.93
N ARG A 264 13.06 -0.42 3.60
CA ARG A 264 12.37 -0.48 2.32
C ARG A 264 13.00 0.50 1.33
N ALA A 265 13.83 -0.03 0.44
CA ALA A 265 14.51 0.79 -0.54
C ALA A 265 13.55 1.44 -1.54
N VAL A 266 13.83 2.69 -1.87
CA VAL A 266 13.10 3.49 -2.86
C VAL A 266 14.08 4.01 -3.93
N ARG A 267 13.58 4.26 -5.13
CA ARG A 267 14.31 4.94 -6.22
C ARG A 267 13.39 5.90 -6.96
N THR A 268 13.99 6.81 -7.73
CA THR A 268 13.29 7.73 -8.62
C THR A 268 13.62 7.34 -10.07
N PRO A 269 12.71 6.68 -10.80
CA PRO A 269 12.95 6.27 -12.18
C PRO A 269 13.32 7.46 -13.07
N SER A 270 14.23 7.24 -14.01
CA SER A 270 14.57 8.25 -15.01
C SER A 270 13.38 8.47 -15.96
N SER A 271 13.24 9.67 -16.53
CA SER A 271 12.13 10.02 -17.44
C SER A 271 12.03 9.15 -18.70
N LYS A 272 13.10 8.42 -19.05
CA LYS A 272 13.11 7.45 -20.15
C LYS A 272 12.60 6.06 -19.75
N GLU A 273 12.66 5.71 -18.47
CA GLU A 273 12.20 4.43 -17.92
C GLU A 273 10.72 4.46 -17.48
N GLY A 274 10.19 5.63 -17.14
CA GLY A 274 8.80 5.78 -16.67
C GLY A 274 7.70 5.48 -17.72
N ALA A 275 8.07 5.31 -19.00
CA ALA A 275 7.15 5.00 -20.10
C ALA A 275 7.22 3.55 -20.60
N GLU A 276 8.29 2.81 -20.28
CA GLU A 276 8.45 1.41 -20.68
C GLU A 276 8.92 0.60 -19.47
N LEU A 277 7.99 -0.18 -18.89
CA LEU A 277 8.38 -1.25 -17.98
C LEU A 277 9.29 -2.24 -18.72
N PRO A 278 10.35 -2.77 -18.08
CA PRO A 278 11.20 -3.77 -18.69
C PRO A 278 10.35 -4.95 -19.16
N LYS A 279 10.45 -5.29 -20.45
CA LYS A 279 9.91 -6.55 -20.97
C LYS A 279 10.65 -7.67 -20.24
N ASP A 280 9.91 -8.49 -19.51
CA ASP A 280 10.44 -9.64 -18.78
C ASP A 280 11.37 -10.45 -19.71
N GLY A 281 12.57 -10.72 -19.22
CA GLY A 281 13.62 -11.47 -19.89
C GLY A 281 13.22 -12.93 -20.06
N SER A 282 12.25 -13.18 -20.94
CA SER A 282 11.97 -14.50 -21.45
C SER A 282 13.13 -14.88 -22.37
N ARG A 283 13.98 -15.76 -21.83
CA ARG A 283 15.01 -16.51 -22.55
C ARG A 283 14.48 -16.96 -23.92
N GLN A 284 15.07 -16.45 -25.00
CA GLN A 284 15.08 -17.17 -26.26
C GLN A 284 16.02 -18.37 -26.07
N GLY A 285 15.41 -19.55 -25.95
CA GLY A 285 16.13 -20.81 -26.11
C GLY A 285 16.68 -20.89 -27.54
N LYS A 286 17.97 -21.18 -27.64
CA LYS A 286 18.53 -21.89 -28.79
C LYS A 286 18.18 -23.37 -28.69
#